data_AF-A0AAE6RM38-F1
#
_entry.id   AF-A0AAE6RM38-F1
#
_cell.length_a   1.000
_cell.length_b   1.000
_cell.length_c   1.000
_cell.angle_alpha   90.00
_cell.angle_beta   90.00
_cell.angle_gamma   90.00
#
_symmetry.space_group_name_H-M   'P 1'
#
loop_
_entity.id
_entity.type
_entity.pdbx_description
1 polymer ?
#
loop_
_entity_poly.entity_id
_entity_poly.type
_entity_poly.pdbx_seq_one_letter_code
_entity_poly.pdbx_strand_id
1 'polypeptide(L)'
;MTWSSDAETTRMSSATETSGGTGPQPTREYVWPEPETGGQPSFERTIDPGAPAATTDPAAPSALGPVEAEPEPVRRSGNRLAGLAVALLSTAVFAALYLVALTVIRALVEPVGDPVAVALTQAPTALFLAPVAAFLVGLALIVLVVNRAGWWAYVLGGFLVAVLTAAAALAGGWSALGAVGLPADRALVLEYLRDPAVLAAVLAAGVLGREVTVWGGALIAGRARRVKRRNAEREAAAQS
;
A
#
# COMPACT_ATOMS: atom_id res chain seq x y z
N MET A 1 -5.74 62.24 15.39
CA MET A 1 -6.09 60.91 15.94
C MET A 1 -4.82 60.09 15.98
N THR A 2 -4.20 60.05 17.16
CA THR A 2 -2.95 59.33 17.45
C THR A 2 -3.29 58.36 18.58
N TRP A 3 -3.26 57.07 18.30
CA TRP A 3 -3.58 56.02 19.28
C TRP A 3 -2.29 55.59 19.98
N SER A 4 -2.24 55.82 21.30
CA SER A 4 -1.13 55.47 22.19
C SER A 4 -1.18 54.01 22.60
N SER A 5 -0.01 53.40 22.74
CA SER A 5 0.21 52.09 23.34
C SER A 5 0.05 52.15 24.86
N ASP A 6 -0.89 51.38 25.41
CA ASP A 6 -0.95 51.10 26.85
C ASP A 6 -0.64 49.61 27.10
N ALA A 7 0.53 49.40 27.70
CA ALA A 7 0.92 48.15 28.32
C ALA A 7 0.36 48.13 29.75
N GLU A 8 -0.73 47.39 29.96
CA GLU A 8 -1.29 47.17 31.30
C GLU A 8 -0.70 45.86 31.87
N THR A 9 0.30 46.01 32.73
CA THR A 9 0.74 44.94 33.65
C THR A 9 0.08 45.21 34.99
N THR A 10 -0.83 44.36 35.47
CA THR A 10 -1.30 44.42 36.87
C THR A 10 -1.63 43.05 37.45
N ARG A 11 -0.73 42.67 38.38
CA ARG A 11 -0.88 41.95 39.66
C ARG A 11 -1.39 40.50 39.74
N MET A 12 -0.49 39.68 40.27
CA MET A 12 -0.75 38.46 41.02
C MET A 12 -1.71 38.71 42.19
N SER A 13 -2.66 37.80 42.39
CA SER A 13 -3.27 37.53 43.69
C SER A 13 -3.06 36.05 44.01
N SER A 14 -2.28 35.80 45.04
CA SER A 14 -2.12 34.51 45.69
C SER A 14 -3.46 34.06 46.28
N ALA A 15 -3.88 32.83 45.99
CA ALA A 15 -4.89 32.14 46.76
C ALA A 15 -4.51 30.67 46.88
N THR A 16 -4.49 30.24 48.14
CA THR A 16 -4.02 28.98 48.71
C THR A 16 -4.81 27.76 48.23
N GLU A 17 -4.16 26.61 48.29
CA GLU A 17 -4.62 25.24 48.05
C GLU A 17 -6.09 24.95 48.41
N THR A 18 -6.76 24.20 47.53
CA THR A 18 -7.64 23.10 47.95
C THR A 18 -7.60 21.98 46.90
N SER A 19 -7.20 20.81 47.42
CA SER A 19 -7.22 19.45 46.88
C SER A 19 -8.31 19.13 45.83
N GLY A 20 -7.90 18.43 44.76
CA GLY A 20 -8.80 17.79 43.81
C GLY A 20 -8.13 17.53 42.46
N GLY A 21 -7.52 16.36 42.30
CA GLY A 21 -6.68 16.03 41.15
C GLY A 21 -7.37 16.07 39.77
N THR A 22 -6.61 16.41 38.74
CA THR A 22 -6.40 15.64 37.48
C THR A 22 -5.30 16.37 36.70
N GLY A 23 -4.03 16.20 37.12
CA GLY A 23 -2.88 16.61 36.31
C GLY A 23 -2.63 15.62 35.17
N PRO A 24 -1.90 16.00 34.11
CA PRO A 24 -1.47 15.05 33.09
C PRO A 24 -0.63 13.94 33.75
N GLN A 25 -1.02 12.69 33.53
CA GLN A 25 -0.31 11.50 33.99
C GLN A 25 1.20 11.62 33.72
N PRO A 26 2.09 11.39 34.70
CA PRO A 26 3.51 11.27 34.39
C PRO A 26 3.70 10.06 33.48
N THR A 27 4.34 10.29 32.33
CA THR A 27 4.81 9.27 31.41
C THR A 27 5.57 8.20 32.18
N ARG A 28 5.07 6.95 32.18
CA ARG A 28 5.86 5.79 32.61
C ARG A 28 7.12 5.76 31.75
N GLU A 29 8.26 6.03 32.38
CA GLU A 29 9.58 5.78 31.81
C GLU A 29 9.69 4.28 31.51
N TYR A 30 9.91 3.95 30.24
CA TYR A 30 10.14 2.59 29.80
C TYR A 30 11.63 2.29 30.01
N VAL A 31 11.98 1.66 31.13
CA VAL A 31 13.33 1.14 31.37
C VAL A 31 13.48 -0.15 30.57
N TRP A 32 14.37 -0.13 29.58
CA TRP A 32 14.76 -1.32 28.83
C TRP A 32 15.63 -2.20 29.73
N PRO A 33 15.34 -3.51 29.92
CA PRO A 33 16.28 -4.37 30.63
C PRO A 33 17.56 -4.52 29.79
N GLU A 34 18.70 -4.16 30.36
CA GLU A 34 20.02 -4.39 29.78
C GLU A 34 20.15 -5.86 29.32
N PRO A 35 20.73 -6.13 28.13
CA PRO A 35 21.07 -7.49 27.76
C PRO A 35 22.18 -8.00 28.69
N GLU A 36 21.87 -9.02 29.48
CA GLU A 36 22.82 -9.83 30.25
C GLU A 36 23.96 -10.28 29.33
N THR A 37 25.07 -9.55 29.38
CA THR A 37 26.30 -9.88 28.66
C THR A 37 27.16 -10.70 29.61
N GLY A 38 26.99 -12.02 29.59
CA GLY A 38 27.83 -12.89 30.42
C GLY A 38 27.45 -14.36 30.36
N GLY A 39 28.22 -15.14 29.59
CA GLY A 39 28.22 -16.60 29.69
C GLY A 39 28.32 -17.31 28.35
N GLN A 40 29.55 -17.43 27.82
CA GLN A 40 29.85 -18.42 26.77
C GLN A 40 29.52 -19.84 27.29
N PRO A 41 28.86 -20.71 26.52
CA PRO A 41 28.72 -22.11 26.90
C PRO A 41 30.06 -22.83 26.65
N SER A 42 30.89 -22.95 27.70
CA SER A 42 32.02 -23.87 27.71
C SER A 42 31.49 -25.31 27.77
N PHE A 43 31.51 -25.99 26.64
CA PHE A 43 31.35 -27.44 26.58
C PHE A 43 32.65 -28.10 27.09
N GLU A 44 32.74 -28.33 28.39
CA GLU A 44 33.78 -29.19 28.96
C GLU A 44 33.10 -30.26 29.82
N ARG A 45 32.73 -31.37 29.17
CA ARG A 45 32.37 -32.60 29.88
C ARG A 45 33.66 -33.30 30.26
N THR A 46 34.20 -32.95 31.43
CA THR A 46 35.19 -33.79 32.12
C THR A 46 34.44 -34.88 32.87
N ILE A 47 34.54 -36.12 32.39
CA ILE A 47 34.09 -37.30 33.12
C ILE A 47 35.20 -37.65 34.11
N ASP A 48 34.93 -37.48 35.41
CA ASP A 48 35.79 -38.00 36.47
C ASP A 48 35.14 -39.24 37.10
N PRO A 49 35.75 -40.44 37.05
CA PRO A 49 35.19 -41.66 37.61
C PRO A 49 35.69 -41.87 39.04
N GLY A 50 34.91 -41.48 40.05
CA GLY A 50 35.18 -41.93 41.42
C GLY A 50 34.43 -41.20 42.54
N ALA A 51 33.84 -42.00 43.45
CA ALA A 51 33.36 -41.67 44.80
C ALA A 51 31.86 -41.28 44.95
N PRO A 52 31.21 -41.57 46.09
CA PRO A 52 30.15 -42.59 46.17
C PRO A 52 28.74 -42.05 46.48
N ALA A 53 27.78 -42.95 46.34
CA ALA A 53 26.34 -42.79 46.58
C ALA A 53 25.99 -42.02 47.87
N ALA A 54 25.20 -40.97 47.72
CA ALA A 54 24.38 -40.40 48.78
C ALA A 54 22.90 -40.73 48.49
N THR A 55 22.33 -41.48 49.41
CA THR A 55 20.91 -41.87 49.47
C THR A 55 20.04 -40.72 49.99
N THR A 56 18.76 -40.73 49.56
CA THR A 56 17.55 -40.16 50.21
C THR A 56 17.01 -38.84 49.63
N ASP A 57 15.92 -38.90 48.85
CA ASP A 57 14.55 -38.57 49.33
C ASP A 57 13.48 -38.98 48.27
N PRO A 58 12.26 -39.41 48.65
CA PRO A 58 11.20 -39.72 47.72
C PRO A 58 10.57 -38.44 47.15
N ALA A 59 10.23 -38.50 45.85
CA ALA A 59 9.71 -37.42 45.03
C ALA A 59 8.72 -36.47 45.74
N ALA A 60 9.12 -35.21 45.93
CA ALA A 60 8.17 -34.13 46.15
C ALA A 60 7.31 -33.97 44.88
N PRO A 61 5.97 -33.86 45.00
CA PRO A 61 5.10 -33.61 43.84
C PRO A 61 5.45 -32.26 43.22
N SER A 62 5.81 -32.27 41.94
CA SER A 62 6.13 -31.08 41.18
C SER A 62 4.94 -30.11 41.20
N ALA A 63 5.12 -28.91 41.76
CA ALA A 63 4.13 -27.84 41.82
C ALA A 63 3.96 -27.11 40.47
N LEU A 64 4.02 -27.85 39.37
CA LEU A 64 3.68 -27.33 38.05
C LEU A 64 2.19 -27.58 37.85
N GLY A 65 1.38 -26.60 38.25
CA GLY A 65 -0.03 -26.55 37.84
C GLY A 65 -0.15 -26.60 36.31
N PRO A 66 -1.31 -26.97 35.77
CA PRO A 66 -1.50 -27.08 34.32
C PRO A 66 -1.06 -25.77 33.64
N VAL A 67 -0.03 -25.86 32.80
CA VAL A 67 0.38 -24.74 31.95
C VAL A 67 -0.70 -24.61 30.89
N GLU A 68 -1.61 -23.65 31.09
CA GLU A 68 -2.58 -23.25 30.08
C GLU A 68 -1.81 -22.95 28.79
N ALA A 69 -2.07 -23.72 27.73
CA ALA A 69 -1.41 -23.50 26.45
C ALA A 69 -1.76 -22.10 25.97
N GLU A 70 -0.76 -21.23 25.88
CA GLU A 70 -0.93 -19.88 25.38
C GLU A 70 -1.56 -19.96 23.97
N PRO A 71 -2.72 -19.31 23.74
CA PRO A 71 -3.46 -19.49 22.49
C PRO A 71 -2.55 -19.15 21.32
N GLU A 72 -2.36 -20.12 20.40
CA GLU A 72 -1.49 -19.93 19.26
C GLU A 72 -1.85 -18.61 18.54
N PRO A 73 -0.88 -17.73 18.27
CA PRO A 73 -1.15 -16.47 17.60
C PRO A 73 -1.76 -16.78 16.24
N VAL A 74 -3.02 -16.37 16.05
CA VAL A 74 -3.79 -16.58 14.82
C VAL A 74 -2.94 -16.12 13.63
N ARG A 75 -2.39 -17.08 12.89
CA ARG A 75 -1.51 -16.82 11.73
C ARG A 75 -2.27 -15.98 10.73
N ARG A 76 -1.93 -14.69 10.64
CA ARG A 76 -2.52 -13.76 9.68
C ARG A 76 -2.05 -14.13 8.26
N SER A 77 -2.79 -15.02 7.60
CA SER A 77 -2.53 -15.33 6.20
C SER A 77 -2.93 -14.15 5.30
N GLY A 78 -2.00 -13.74 4.43
CA GLY A 78 -2.32 -13.38 3.04
C GLY A 78 -2.94 -12.01 2.71
N ASN A 79 -2.74 -10.94 3.48
CA ASN A 79 -3.30 -9.64 3.09
C ASN A 79 -2.67 -9.05 1.79
N ARG A 80 -1.47 -9.51 1.42
CA ARG A 80 -0.76 -9.07 0.20
C ARG A 80 -1.34 -9.66 -1.09
N LEU A 81 -1.70 -10.95 -1.08
CA LEU A 81 -2.34 -11.64 -2.21
C LEU A 81 -3.71 -11.02 -2.54
N ALA A 82 -4.46 -10.62 -1.51
CA ALA A 82 -5.74 -9.93 -1.69
C ALA A 82 -5.58 -8.58 -2.39
N GLY A 83 -4.55 -7.80 -2.04
CA GLY A 83 -4.25 -6.54 -2.72
C GLY A 83 -3.89 -6.75 -4.20
N LEU A 84 -3.07 -7.75 -4.50
CA LEU A 84 -2.69 -8.09 -5.87
C LEU A 84 -3.89 -8.54 -6.72
N ALA A 85 -4.80 -9.34 -6.16
CA ALA A 85 -6.02 -9.74 -6.86
C ALA A 85 -6.88 -8.53 -7.27
N VAL A 86 -6.98 -7.52 -6.41
CA VAL A 86 -7.70 -6.28 -6.75
C VAL A 86 -6.92 -5.43 -7.75
N ALA A 87 -5.58 -5.44 -7.71
CA ALA A 87 -4.76 -4.78 -8.72
C ALA A 87 -5.00 -5.39 -10.11
N LEU A 88 -5.06 -6.71 -10.21
CA LEU A 88 -5.39 -7.42 -11.45
C LEU A 88 -6.81 -7.09 -11.95
N LEU A 89 -7.80 -7.11 -11.07
CA LEU A 89 -9.17 -6.73 -11.43
C LEU A 89 -9.25 -5.28 -11.93
N SER A 90 -8.60 -4.35 -11.24
CA SER A 90 -8.56 -2.94 -11.64
C SER A 90 -7.84 -2.76 -12.97
N THR A 91 -6.79 -3.54 -13.21
CA THR A 91 -6.08 -3.56 -14.50
C THR A 91 -6.98 -4.04 -15.62
N ALA A 92 -7.77 -5.09 -15.40
CA ALA A 92 -8.74 -5.58 -16.39
C ALA A 92 -9.80 -4.51 -16.73
N VAL A 93 -10.29 -3.78 -15.73
CA VAL A 93 -11.22 -2.66 -15.92
C VAL A 93 -10.56 -1.53 -16.71
N PHE A 94 -9.35 -1.13 -16.33
CA PHE A 94 -8.57 -0.12 -17.06
C PHE A 94 -8.36 -0.52 -18.52
N ALA A 95 -7.94 -1.77 -18.76
CA ALA A 95 -7.73 -2.32 -20.09
C ALA A 95 -9.00 -2.25 -20.94
N ALA A 96 -10.14 -2.69 -20.40
CA ALA A 96 -11.41 -2.63 -21.12
C ALA A 96 -11.81 -1.18 -21.47
N LEU A 97 -11.74 -0.26 -20.50
CA LEU A 97 -12.09 1.15 -20.72
C LEU A 97 -11.16 1.84 -21.71
N TYR A 98 -9.86 1.56 -21.62
CA TYR A 98 -8.87 2.14 -22.52
C TYR A 98 -9.01 1.60 -23.93
N LEU A 99 -9.33 0.31 -24.11
CA LEU A 99 -9.61 -0.26 -25.43
C LEU A 99 -10.83 0.40 -26.06
N VAL A 100 -11.91 0.58 -25.30
CA VAL A 100 -13.09 1.31 -25.76
C VAL A 100 -12.73 2.74 -26.16
N ALA A 101 -11.93 3.44 -25.37
CA ALA A 101 -11.47 4.80 -25.69
C ALA A 101 -10.69 4.84 -27.01
N LEU A 102 -9.75 3.90 -27.22
CA LEU A 102 -8.99 3.80 -28.46
C LEU A 102 -9.88 3.51 -29.68
N THR A 103 -10.89 2.66 -29.53
CA THR A 103 -11.86 2.36 -30.60
C THR A 103 -12.72 3.57 -30.93
N VAL A 104 -13.19 4.31 -29.91
CA VAL A 104 -13.94 5.56 -30.09
C VAL A 104 -13.08 6.62 -30.79
N ILE A 105 -11.83 6.82 -30.36
CA ILE A 105 -10.91 7.77 -31.00
C ILE A 105 -10.74 7.40 -32.48
N ARG A 106 -10.52 6.12 -32.78
CA ARG A 106 -10.36 5.65 -34.17
C ARG A 106 -11.63 5.90 -35.01
N ALA A 107 -12.80 5.63 -34.45
CA ALA A 107 -14.09 5.88 -35.11
C ALA A 107 -14.38 7.37 -35.36
N LEU A 108 -13.77 8.28 -34.60
CA LEU A 108 -13.88 9.72 -34.79
C LEU A 108 -12.94 10.25 -35.88
N VAL A 109 -11.83 9.55 -36.15
CA VAL A 109 -10.85 9.93 -37.18
C VAL A 109 -11.27 9.41 -38.56
N GLU A 110 -11.75 8.17 -38.63
CA GLU A 110 -12.15 7.54 -39.89
C GLU A 110 -13.37 6.63 -39.71
N PRO A 111 -14.18 6.43 -40.76
CA PRO A 111 -15.28 5.47 -40.72
C PRO A 111 -14.77 4.06 -40.40
N VAL A 112 -15.27 3.50 -39.31
CA VAL A 112 -14.98 2.12 -38.89
C VAL A 112 -16.15 1.21 -39.21
N GLY A 113 -15.85 -0.05 -39.56
CA GLY A 113 -16.85 -1.11 -39.69
C GLY A 113 -17.31 -1.63 -38.32
N ASP A 114 -17.16 -2.94 -38.10
CA ASP A 114 -17.49 -3.54 -36.80
C ASP A 114 -16.55 -3.02 -35.68
N PRO A 115 -17.08 -2.32 -34.66
CA PRO A 115 -16.27 -1.78 -33.56
C PRO A 115 -15.61 -2.87 -32.73
N VAL A 116 -16.20 -4.08 -32.62
CA VAL A 116 -15.61 -5.18 -31.86
C VAL A 116 -14.37 -5.71 -32.59
N ALA A 117 -14.45 -5.93 -33.90
CA ALA A 117 -13.29 -6.30 -34.71
C ALA A 117 -12.18 -5.23 -34.63
N VAL A 118 -12.52 -3.94 -34.66
CA VAL A 118 -11.55 -2.85 -34.51
C VAL A 118 -10.88 -2.91 -33.13
N ALA A 119 -11.64 -3.05 -32.06
CA ALA A 119 -11.09 -3.19 -30.71
C ALA A 119 -10.12 -4.39 -30.62
N LEU A 120 -10.49 -5.54 -31.19
CA LEU A 120 -9.65 -6.74 -31.17
C LEU A 120 -8.35 -6.59 -31.96
N THR A 121 -8.32 -5.78 -33.02
CA THR A 121 -7.08 -5.48 -33.75
C THR A 121 -6.16 -4.50 -33.00
N GLN A 122 -6.72 -3.66 -32.12
CA GLN A 122 -5.95 -2.75 -31.27
C GLN A 122 -5.37 -3.44 -30.02
N ALA A 123 -6.05 -4.47 -29.50
CA ALA A 123 -5.65 -5.18 -28.28
C ALA A 123 -4.21 -5.75 -28.26
N PRO A 124 -3.64 -6.28 -29.36
CA PRO A 124 -2.25 -6.75 -29.36
C PRO A 124 -1.21 -5.63 -29.59
N THR A 125 -1.61 -4.38 -29.81
CA THR A 125 -0.68 -3.30 -30.15
C THR A 125 0.07 -2.77 -28.93
N ALA A 126 1.29 -2.26 -29.14
CA ALA A 126 2.06 -1.60 -28.07
C ALA A 126 1.36 -0.34 -27.52
N LEU A 127 0.59 0.37 -28.35
CA LEU A 127 -0.24 1.51 -27.94
C LEU A 127 -1.26 1.13 -26.85
N PHE A 128 -1.74 -0.12 -26.86
CA PHE A 128 -2.64 -0.66 -25.85
C PHE A 128 -1.87 -1.32 -24.70
N LEU A 129 -0.95 -2.23 -25.02
CA LEU A 129 -0.28 -3.07 -24.02
C LEU A 129 0.65 -2.28 -23.10
N ALA A 130 1.36 -1.26 -23.62
CA ALA A 130 2.30 -0.49 -22.81
C ALA A 130 1.58 0.26 -21.66
N PRO A 131 0.49 1.02 -21.90
CA PRO A 131 -0.33 1.60 -20.83
C PRO A 131 -0.89 0.59 -19.84
N VAL A 132 -1.38 -0.57 -20.32
CA VAL A 132 -1.97 -1.60 -19.46
C VAL A 132 -0.92 -2.21 -18.54
N ALA A 133 0.26 -2.51 -19.07
CA ALA A 133 1.38 -3.00 -18.27
C ALA A 133 1.87 -1.95 -17.28
N ALA A 134 2.01 -0.70 -17.72
CA ALA A 134 2.37 0.43 -16.87
C ALA A 134 1.38 0.66 -15.72
N PHE A 135 0.08 0.56 -16.00
CA PHE A 135 -0.98 0.64 -15.00
C PHE A 135 -0.85 -0.49 -13.97
N LEU A 136 -0.70 -1.73 -14.43
CA LEU A 136 -0.54 -2.88 -13.54
C LEU A 136 0.68 -2.72 -12.63
N VAL A 137 1.83 -2.34 -13.19
CA VAL A 137 3.06 -2.13 -12.43
C VAL A 137 2.89 -0.98 -11.44
N GLY A 138 2.38 0.17 -11.88
CA GLY A 138 2.17 1.33 -11.02
C GLY A 138 1.22 1.02 -9.86
N LEU A 139 0.09 0.37 -10.14
CA LEU A 139 -0.88 -0.02 -9.12
C LEU A 139 -0.32 -1.11 -8.19
N ALA A 140 0.38 -2.11 -8.72
CA ALA A 140 1.04 -3.13 -7.91
C ALA A 140 2.07 -2.50 -6.96
N LEU A 141 2.92 -1.60 -7.45
CA LEU A 141 3.90 -0.89 -6.61
C LEU A 141 3.20 -0.12 -5.47
N ILE A 142 2.11 0.59 -5.76
CA ILE A 142 1.30 1.24 -4.72
C ILE A 142 0.81 0.20 -3.72
N VAL A 143 0.18 -0.88 -4.16
CA VAL A 143 -0.36 -1.91 -3.27
C VAL A 143 0.73 -2.55 -2.39
N LEU A 144 1.92 -2.80 -2.95
CA LEU A 144 3.03 -3.42 -2.22
C LEU A 144 3.68 -2.47 -1.21
N VAL A 145 3.85 -1.19 -1.57
CA VAL A 145 4.49 -0.18 -0.70
C VAL A 145 3.53 0.29 0.39
N VAL A 146 2.25 0.45 0.08
CA VAL A 146 1.26 1.18 0.89
C VAL A 146 0.54 0.24 1.87
N ASN A 147 1.19 -0.80 2.38
CA ASN A 147 0.63 -1.89 3.21
C ASN A 147 -0.22 -1.43 4.44
N ARG A 148 -0.19 -0.14 4.82
CA ARG A 148 -1.01 0.44 5.88
C ARG A 148 -1.65 1.81 5.59
N ALA A 149 -1.48 2.40 4.40
CA ALA A 149 -2.00 3.75 4.19
C ALA A 149 -3.48 3.74 3.81
N GLY A 150 -4.19 4.77 4.26
CA GLY A 150 -5.59 4.99 3.94
C GLY A 150 -5.83 5.29 2.46
N TRP A 151 -7.09 5.46 2.11
CA TRP A 151 -7.55 5.77 0.74
C TRP A 151 -6.77 6.92 0.05
N TRP A 152 -6.30 7.91 0.82
CA TRP A 152 -5.48 9.03 0.33
C TRP A 152 -4.24 8.63 -0.48
N ALA A 153 -3.59 7.51 -0.13
CA ALA A 153 -2.40 7.08 -0.87
C ALA A 153 -2.73 6.61 -2.30
N TYR A 154 -3.94 6.09 -2.52
CA TYR A 154 -4.42 5.77 -3.86
C TYR A 154 -4.84 7.02 -4.63
N VAL A 155 -5.29 8.07 -3.95
CA VAL A 155 -5.59 9.37 -4.57
C VAL A 155 -4.30 10.03 -5.05
N LEU A 156 -3.29 10.12 -4.19
CA LEU A 156 -2.01 10.75 -4.55
C LEU A 156 -1.19 9.86 -5.50
N GLY A 157 -1.12 8.56 -5.22
CA GLY A 157 -0.49 7.58 -6.11
C GLY A 157 -1.17 7.48 -7.48
N GLY A 158 -2.47 7.73 -7.55
CA GLY A 158 -3.22 7.78 -8.81
C GLY A 158 -2.71 8.83 -9.78
N PHE A 159 -2.14 9.94 -9.30
CA PHE A 159 -1.48 10.92 -10.18
C PHE A 159 -0.19 10.36 -10.78
N LEU A 160 0.60 9.62 -10.00
CA LEU A 160 1.81 8.98 -10.51
C LEU A 160 1.46 7.90 -11.55
N VAL A 161 0.40 7.11 -11.28
CA VAL A 161 -0.11 6.14 -12.25
C VAL A 161 -0.59 6.83 -13.52
N ALA A 162 -1.29 7.96 -13.43
CA ALA A 162 -1.75 8.72 -14.58
C ALA A 162 -0.60 9.19 -15.47
N VAL A 163 0.46 9.73 -14.87
CA VAL A 163 1.66 10.15 -15.61
C VAL A 163 2.34 8.95 -16.25
N LEU A 164 2.44 7.85 -15.51
CA LEU A 164 3.09 6.61 -15.97
C LEU A 164 2.33 5.99 -17.16
N THR A 165 1.00 5.89 -17.10
CA THR A 165 0.18 5.35 -18.19
C THR A 165 0.16 6.26 -19.41
N ALA A 166 0.12 7.58 -19.21
CA ALA A 166 0.23 8.56 -20.29
C ALA A 166 1.58 8.46 -21.01
N ALA A 167 2.68 8.39 -20.26
CA ALA A 167 4.02 8.21 -20.83
C ALA A 167 4.14 6.87 -21.58
N ALA A 168 3.56 5.80 -21.04
CA ALA A 168 3.54 4.49 -21.69
C ALA A 168 2.68 4.48 -22.96
N ALA A 169 1.58 5.23 -23.01
CA ALA A 169 0.75 5.37 -24.21
C ALA A 169 1.52 6.08 -25.32
N LEU A 170 2.21 7.16 -24.94
CA LEU A 170 3.05 7.92 -25.85
C LEU A 170 4.19 7.06 -26.43
N ALA A 171 4.89 6.31 -25.58
CA ALA A 171 5.95 5.40 -26.01
C ALA A 171 5.42 4.22 -26.83
N GLY A 172 4.26 3.67 -26.45
CA GLY A 172 3.60 2.56 -27.15
C GLY A 172 3.17 2.95 -28.56
N GLY A 173 2.57 4.12 -28.74
CA GLY A 173 2.23 4.65 -30.06
C GLY A 173 3.45 4.93 -30.93
N TRP A 174 4.54 5.44 -30.32
CA TRP A 174 5.79 5.70 -31.04
C TRP A 174 6.39 4.43 -31.64
N SER A 175 6.34 3.32 -30.91
CA SER A 175 6.87 2.04 -31.40
C SER A 175 6.11 1.51 -32.63
N ALA A 176 4.86 1.92 -32.86
CA ALA A 176 4.10 1.55 -34.05
C ALA A 176 4.66 2.17 -35.34
N LEU A 177 5.49 3.23 -35.23
CA LEU A 177 6.19 3.85 -36.35
C LEU A 177 7.46 3.09 -36.76
N GLY A 178 7.74 1.93 -36.17
CA GLY A 178 8.95 1.14 -36.43
C GLY A 178 10.21 1.68 -35.74
N ALA A 179 10.08 2.71 -34.90
CA ALA A 179 11.19 3.31 -34.18
C ALA A 179 11.45 2.56 -32.86
N VAL A 180 12.63 1.97 -32.75
CA VAL A 180 13.17 1.45 -31.47
C VAL A 180 14.21 2.45 -30.98
N GLY A 181 13.88 3.21 -29.93
CA GLY A 181 14.79 4.16 -29.29
C GLY A 181 14.40 5.63 -29.48
N LEU A 182 15.34 6.52 -29.11
CA LEU A 182 15.13 7.96 -29.17
C LEU A 182 15.03 8.45 -30.62
N PRO A 183 14.13 9.40 -30.90
CA PRO A 183 13.95 9.92 -32.25
C PRO A 183 15.20 10.65 -32.75
N ALA A 184 15.70 10.25 -33.91
CA ALA A 184 16.75 10.97 -34.63
C ALA A 184 16.18 12.12 -35.48
N ASP A 185 14.97 11.94 -36.01
CA ASP A 185 14.29 12.95 -36.83
C ASP A 185 13.32 13.79 -35.99
N ARG A 186 13.60 15.10 -35.90
CA ARG A 186 12.77 16.04 -35.15
C ARG A 186 11.42 16.32 -35.82
N ALA A 187 11.33 16.25 -37.15
CA ALA A 187 10.09 16.53 -37.87
C ALA A 187 9.04 15.45 -37.56
N LEU A 188 9.43 14.18 -37.64
CA LEU A 188 8.56 13.05 -37.30
C LEU A 188 8.08 13.09 -35.85
N VAL A 189 8.94 13.50 -34.91
CA VAL A 189 8.55 13.69 -33.50
C VAL A 189 7.49 14.76 -33.35
N LEU A 190 7.69 15.91 -34.01
CA LEU A 190 6.77 17.04 -33.91
C LEU A 190 5.43 16.71 -34.55
N GLU A 191 5.42 15.96 -35.66
CA GLU A 191 4.20 15.46 -36.27
C GLU A 191 3.45 14.52 -35.34
N TYR A 192 4.15 13.52 -34.78
CA TYR A 192 3.57 12.58 -33.82
C TYR A 192 3.02 13.27 -32.55
N LEU A 193 3.75 14.23 -31.99
CA LEU A 193 3.31 14.95 -30.79
C LEU A 193 2.16 15.95 -31.05
N ARG A 194 1.92 16.31 -32.32
CA ARG A 194 0.82 17.19 -32.72
C ARG A 194 -0.41 16.43 -33.21
N ASP A 195 -0.30 15.13 -33.41
CA ASP A 195 -1.42 14.30 -33.81
C ASP A 195 -2.51 14.30 -32.72
N PRO A 196 -3.72 14.82 -33.02
CA PRO A 196 -4.81 14.88 -32.05
C PRO A 196 -5.25 13.49 -31.56
N ALA A 197 -5.13 12.44 -32.39
CA ALA A 197 -5.47 11.08 -32.01
C ALA A 197 -4.48 10.53 -30.97
N VAL A 198 -3.18 10.81 -31.15
CA VAL A 198 -2.13 10.45 -30.20
C VAL A 198 -2.36 11.18 -28.88
N LEU A 199 -2.59 12.50 -28.93
CA LEU A 199 -2.86 13.29 -27.72
C LEU A 199 -4.12 12.81 -27.00
N ALA A 200 -5.20 12.50 -27.73
CA ALA A 200 -6.42 11.95 -27.16
C ALA A 200 -6.18 10.59 -26.49
N ALA A 201 -5.41 9.69 -27.11
CA ALA A 201 -5.07 8.39 -26.54
C ALA A 201 -4.23 8.53 -25.26
N VAL A 202 -3.22 9.41 -25.27
CA VAL A 202 -2.37 9.70 -24.10
C VAL A 202 -3.19 10.29 -22.95
N LEU A 203 -4.07 11.25 -23.24
CA LEU A 203 -4.96 11.83 -22.24
C LEU A 203 -5.95 10.80 -21.70
N ALA A 204 -6.54 9.96 -22.56
CA ALA A 204 -7.41 8.88 -22.14
C ALA A 204 -6.69 7.90 -21.20
N ALA A 205 -5.46 7.49 -21.53
CA ALA A 205 -4.65 6.61 -20.69
C ALA A 205 -4.37 7.22 -19.31
N GLY A 206 -4.03 8.51 -19.26
CA GLY A 206 -3.76 9.22 -18.00
C GLY A 206 -5.00 9.39 -17.14
N VAL A 207 -6.10 9.91 -17.72
CA VAL A 207 -7.35 10.16 -17.00
C VAL A 207 -7.96 8.85 -16.51
N LEU A 208 -8.09 7.84 -17.38
CA LEU A 208 -8.61 6.52 -16.97
C LEU A 208 -7.69 5.86 -15.94
N GLY A 209 -6.38 5.98 -16.09
CA GLY A 209 -5.41 5.47 -15.12
C GLY A 209 -5.62 6.09 -13.73
N ARG A 210 -5.85 7.40 -13.67
CA ARG A 210 -6.18 8.09 -12.42
C ARG A 210 -7.47 7.59 -11.82
N GLU A 211 -8.57 7.66 -12.57
CA GLU A 211 -9.91 7.37 -12.04
C GLU A 211 -10.03 5.91 -11.59
N VAL A 212 -9.49 4.96 -12.37
CA VAL A 212 -9.51 3.54 -12.01
C VAL A 212 -8.63 3.28 -10.79
N THR A 213 -7.48 3.96 -10.63
CA THR A 213 -6.66 3.84 -9.41
C THR A 213 -7.40 4.34 -8.18
N VAL A 214 -8.09 5.48 -8.29
CA VAL A 214 -8.84 6.08 -7.18
C VAL A 214 -10.00 5.18 -6.76
N TRP A 215 -10.77 4.66 -7.72
CA TRP A 215 -11.93 3.80 -7.45
C TRP A 215 -11.50 2.40 -6.99
N GLY A 216 -10.47 1.83 -7.61
CA GLY A 216 -9.84 0.58 -7.18
C GLY A 216 -9.34 0.67 -5.75
N GLY A 217 -8.66 1.76 -5.38
CA GLY A 217 -8.23 2.03 -4.01
C GLY A 217 -9.39 2.10 -3.00
N ALA A 218 -10.52 2.69 -3.39
CA ALA A 218 -11.72 2.74 -2.54
C ALA A 218 -12.30 1.34 -2.28
N LEU A 219 -12.35 0.47 -3.31
CA LEU A 219 -12.80 -0.92 -3.18
C LEU A 219 -11.87 -1.75 -2.27
N ILE A 220 -10.55 -1.60 -2.42
CA ILE A 220 -9.53 -2.26 -1.57
C ILE A 220 -9.73 -1.86 -0.11
N ALA A 221 -9.81 -0.56 0.17
CA ALA A 221 -9.99 -0.04 1.52
C ALA A 221 -11.32 -0.49 2.15
N GLY A 222 -12.39 -0.57 1.35
CA GLY A 222 -13.69 -1.08 1.77
C GLY A 222 -13.65 -2.56 2.19
N ARG A 223 -12.99 -3.42 1.41
CA ARG A 223 -12.87 -4.85 1.71
C ARG A 223 -12.04 -5.09 2.96
N ALA A 224 -10.93 -4.36 3.13
CA ALA A 224 -10.07 -4.47 4.32
C ALA A 224 -10.84 -4.14 5.62
N ARG A 225 -11.68 -3.10 5.62
CA ARG A 225 -12.53 -2.74 6.76
C ARG A 225 -13.56 -3.83 7.09
N ARG A 226 -14.19 -4.43 6.07
CA ARG A 226 -15.16 -5.54 6.25
C ARG A 226 -14.51 -6.79 6.84
N VAL A 227 -13.31 -7.15 6.39
CA VAL A 227 -12.57 -8.29 6.95
C VAL A 227 -12.16 -8.02 8.40
N LYS A 228 -11.66 -6.82 8.70
CA LYS A 228 -11.30 -6.43 10.07
C LYS A 228 -12.50 -6.50 11.01
N ARG A 229 -13.69 -6.04 10.57
CA ARG A 229 -14.94 -6.14 11.34
C ARG A 229 -15.35 -7.60 11.61
N ARG A 230 -15.33 -8.45 10.58
CA ARG A 230 -15.65 -9.89 10.71
C ARG A 230 -14.68 -10.63 11.63
N ASN A 231 -13.40 -10.24 11.64
CA ASN A 231 -12.43 -10.84 12.55
C ASN A 231 -12.68 -10.39 14.00
N ALA A 232 -12.98 -9.11 14.23
CA ALA A 232 -13.35 -8.62 15.55
C ALA A 232 -14.65 -9.27 16.08
N GLU A 233 -15.65 -9.49 15.22
CA GLU A 233 -16.89 -10.22 15.55
C GLU A 233 -16.59 -11.68 15.96
N ARG A 234 -15.63 -12.35 15.30
CA ARG A 234 -15.20 -13.72 15.66
C ARG A 234 -14.39 -13.77 16.95
N GLU A 235 -13.52 -12.78 17.19
CA GLU A 235 -12.76 -12.66 18.44
C GLU A 235 -13.69 -12.41 19.63
N ALA A 236 -14.72 -11.57 19.47
CA ALA A 236 -15.73 -11.34 20.50
C ALA A 236 -16.58 -12.58 20.79
N ALA A 237 -16.98 -13.33 19.75
CA ALA A 237 -17.75 -14.58 19.91
C ALA A 237 -16.94 -15.73 20.51
N ALA A 238 -15.61 -15.67 20.48
CA ALA A 238 -14.73 -16.65 21.12
C ALA A 238 -14.46 -16.34 22.61
N GLN A 239 -14.80 -15.13 23.08
CA GLN A 239 -14.63 -14.68 24.47
C GLN A 239 -15.94 -14.73 25.29
N SER A 240 -17.07 -15.10 24.66
CA SER A 240 -18.38 -15.29 25.28
C SER A 240 -18.72 -16.77 25.43
#